data_AF-A0A946VRQ0-F1
#
_entry.id   AF-A0A946VRQ0-F1
#
_cell.length_a   1.000
_cell.length_b   1.000
_cell.length_c   1.000
_cell.angle_alpha   90.00
_cell.angle_beta   90.00
_cell.angle_gamma   90.00
#
_symmetry.space_group_name_H-M   'P 1'
#
loop_
_entity.id
_entity.type
_entity.pdbx_description
1 polymer ?
#
loop_
_entity_poly.entity_id
_entity_poly.type
_entity_poly.pdbx_seq_one_letter_code
_entity_poly.pdbx_strand_id
1 'polypeptide(L)'
;ILREQFKIAVDVWSVTSFNELRKEGLSVERDNLMNPARKKKKVPYVTECLSGKEGPVVASTDYMKLYADQIREFVPGNYQVLGTDGFGRSDSREKLRHFFEVDRKFIVLAALAELNSEGVLEASVISKFMKEQGIDPEKVDPVTV
;
A
#
# COMPACT_ATOMS: atom_id res chain seq x y z
N ILE A 1 -12.74 10.82 3.16
CA ILE A 1 -11.66 11.14 4.13
C ILE A 1 -10.52 11.93 3.49
N LEU A 2 -9.54 11.32 2.78
CA LEU A 2 -8.38 12.05 2.20
C LEU A 2 -8.78 13.28 1.38
N ARG A 3 -9.68 13.11 0.41
CA ARG A 3 -10.19 14.22 -0.42
C ARG A 3 -10.95 15.28 0.36
N GLU A 4 -11.81 14.86 1.29
CA GLU A 4 -12.75 15.77 1.96
C GLU A 4 -12.10 16.57 3.08
N GLN A 5 -11.34 15.88 3.94
CA GLN A 5 -10.74 16.42 5.15
C GLN A 5 -9.34 17.00 4.92
N PHE A 6 -8.55 16.37 4.05
CA PHE A 6 -7.15 16.75 3.83
C PHE A 6 -6.90 17.38 2.45
N LYS A 7 -7.93 17.46 1.60
CA LYS A 7 -7.83 17.98 0.22
C LYS A 7 -6.80 17.24 -0.64
N ILE A 8 -6.53 15.99 -0.32
CA ILE A 8 -5.61 15.11 -1.07
C ILE A 8 -6.41 14.40 -2.16
N ALA A 9 -6.01 14.60 -3.43
CA ALA A 9 -6.54 13.85 -4.55
C ALA A 9 -6.08 12.39 -4.48
N VAL A 10 -6.93 11.46 -4.94
CA VAL A 10 -6.64 10.02 -4.89
C VAL A 10 -7.15 9.36 -6.16
N ASP A 11 -6.31 8.48 -6.71
CA ASP A 11 -6.69 7.47 -7.70
C ASP A 11 -6.93 6.15 -6.97
N VAL A 12 -8.01 5.45 -7.31
CA VAL A 12 -8.39 4.18 -6.66
C VAL A 12 -8.29 3.05 -7.68
N TRP A 13 -7.51 2.02 -7.33
CA TRP A 13 -7.24 0.88 -8.20
C TRP A 13 -7.79 -0.40 -7.59
N SER A 14 -8.39 -1.25 -8.43
CA SER A 14 -8.82 -2.59 -8.05
C SER A 14 -7.80 -3.59 -8.57
N VAL A 15 -7.10 -4.28 -7.66
CA VAL A 15 -6.16 -5.34 -8.03
C VAL A 15 -6.87 -6.68 -7.94
N THR A 16 -7.16 -7.30 -9.09
CA THR A 16 -7.84 -8.59 -9.15
C THR A 16 -6.91 -9.77 -8.85
N SER A 17 -5.60 -9.63 -9.10
CA SER A 17 -4.61 -10.66 -8.77
C SER A 17 -3.20 -10.08 -8.65
N PHE A 18 -2.68 -9.98 -7.44
CA PHE A 18 -1.27 -9.64 -7.22
C PHE A 18 -0.32 -10.73 -7.73
N ASN A 19 -0.75 -12.00 -7.69
CA ASN A 19 0.04 -13.12 -8.19
C ASN A 19 0.30 -13.01 -9.69
N GLU A 20 -0.71 -12.64 -10.49
CA GLU A 20 -0.53 -12.49 -11.94
C GLU A 20 0.33 -11.27 -12.27
N LEU A 21 0.18 -10.16 -11.53
CA LEU A 21 1.07 -9.00 -11.67
C LEU A 21 2.53 -9.36 -11.35
N ARG A 22 2.78 -10.17 -10.31
CA ARG A 22 4.13 -10.64 -9.98
C ARG A 22 4.71 -11.54 -11.08
N LYS A 23 3.94 -12.51 -11.56
CA LYS A 23 4.38 -13.39 -12.65
C LYS A 23 4.70 -12.63 -13.92
N GLU A 24 3.85 -11.65 -14.27
CA GLU A 24 4.03 -10.81 -15.44
C GLU A 24 5.30 -9.94 -15.32
N GLY A 25 5.49 -9.25 -14.19
CA GLY A 25 6.68 -8.43 -13.96
C GLY A 25 7.98 -9.24 -14.02
N LEU A 26 8.02 -10.42 -13.39
CA LEU A 26 9.18 -11.32 -13.46
C LEU A 26 9.45 -11.81 -14.89
N SER A 27 8.40 -12.08 -15.66
CA SER A 27 8.52 -12.48 -17.07
C SER A 27 9.12 -11.35 -17.91
N VAL A 28 8.67 -10.10 -17.67
CA VAL A 28 9.21 -8.90 -18.31
C VAL A 28 10.67 -8.68 -17.97
N GLU A 29 11.06 -8.77 -16.70
CA GLU A 29 12.45 -8.64 -16.27
C GLU A 29 13.34 -9.70 -16.90
N ARG A 30 12.92 -10.97 -16.85
CA ARG A 30 13.65 -12.07 -17.46
C ARG A 30 13.83 -11.83 -18.96
N ASP A 31 12.79 -11.43 -19.67
CA ASP A 31 12.89 -11.12 -21.11
C ASP A 31 13.83 -9.94 -21.36
N ASN A 32 13.77 -8.88 -20.54
CA ASN A 32 14.67 -7.74 -20.64
C ASN A 32 16.14 -8.11 -20.37
N LEU A 33 16.40 -9.01 -19.42
CA LEU A 33 17.72 -9.56 -19.11
C LEU A 33 18.27 -10.39 -20.28
N MET A 34 17.44 -11.27 -20.85
CA MET A 34 17.81 -12.13 -21.98
C MET A 34 17.94 -11.38 -23.31
N ASN A 35 17.50 -10.13 -23.38
CA ASN A 35 17.56 -9.30 -24.58
C ASN A 35 18.27 -7.95 -24.28
N PRO A 36 19.59 -7.98 -23.99
CA PRO A 36 20.32 -6.77 -23.58
C PRO A 36 20.39 -5.72 -24.68
N ALA A 37 20.56 -6.12 -25.95
CA ALA A 37 20.68 -5.21 -27.10
C ALA A 37 19.33 -4.64 -27.60
N ARG A 38 18.20 -5.01 -26.98
CA ARG A 38 16.88 -4.50 -27.39
C ARG A 38 16.77 -3.00 -27.10
N LYS A 39 16.48 -2.20 -28.13
CA LYS A 39 16.37 -0.74 -28.03
C LYS A 39 15.29 -0.27 -27.04
N LYS A 40 14.14 -0.94 -26.99
CA LYS A 40 13.05 -0.64 -26.07
C LYS A 40 12.83 -1.81 -25.11
N LYS A 41 13.08 -1.61 -23.83
CA LYS A 41 12.75 -2.59 -22.79
C LYS A 41 11.23 -2.71 -22.65
N LYS A 42 10.76 -3.91 -22.32
CA LYS A 42 9.37 -4.10 -21.90
C LYS A 42 9.18 -3.52 -20.51
N VAL A 43 7.96 -3.12 -20.19
CA VAL A 43 7.59 -2.51 -18.92
C VAL A 43 6.51 -3.40 -18.28
N PRO A 44 6.60 -3.77 -16.99
CA PRO A 44 5.54 -4.51 -16.33
C PRO A 44 4.22 -3.75 -16.37
N TYR A 45 3.09 -4.46 -16.46
CA TYR A 45 1.77 -3.85 -16.61
C TYR A 45 1.44 -2.90 -15.46
N VAL A 46 1.76 -3.28 -14.21
CA VAL A 46 1.53 -2.41 -13.05
C VAL A 46 2.37 -1.15 -13.09
N THR A 47 3.60 -1.22 -13.63
CA THR A 47 4.44 -0.05 -13.86
C THR A 47 3.81 0.85 -14.91
N GLU A 48 3.27 0.31 -16.01
CA GLU A 48 2.58 1.11 -17.04
C GLU A 48 1.34 1.83 -16.47
N CYS A 49 0.54 1.15 -15.64
CA CYS A 49 -0.65 1.74 -15.02
C CYS A 49 -0.34 2.91 -14.08
N LEU A 50 0.75 2.79 -13.32
CA LEU A 50 1.11 3.74 -12.27
C LEU A 50 2.13 4.79 -12.73
N SER A 51 2.75 4.61 -13.90
CA SER A 51 3.70 5.57 -14.45
C SER A 51 3.04 6.92 -14.73
N GLY A 52 3.69 8.00 -14.30
CA GLY A 52 3.18 9.37 -14.44
C GLY A 52 2.09 9.74 -13.43
N LYS A 53 1.79 8.87 -12.46
CA LYS A 53 0.98 9.22 -11.29
C LYS A 53 1.86 9.84 -10.22
N GLU A 54 1.30 10.82 -9.51
CA GLU A 54 2.01 11.57 -8.47
C GLU A 54 1.59 11.06 -7.09
N GLY A 55 2.56 11.07 -6.17
CA GLY A 55 2.37 10.71 -4.77
C GLY A 55 2.53 9.21 -4.49
N PRO A 56 2.39 8.83 -3.21
CA PRO A 56 2.66 7.48 -2.76
C PRO A 56 1.51 6.52 -3.10
N VAL A 57 1.86 5.24 -3.26
CA VAL A 57 0.90 4.16 -3.49
C VAL A 57 0.69 3.38 -2.18
N VAL A 58 -0.57 3.22 -1.77
CA VAL A 58 -0.94 2.41 -0.60
C VAL A 58 -1.77 1.21 -1.05
N ALA A 59 -1.31 -0.01 -0.75
CA ALA A 59 -2.07 -1.24 -0.95
C ALA A 59 -2.56 -1.80 0.39
N SER A 60 -3.79 -2.32 0.41
CA SER A 60 -4.37 -3.00 1.57
C SER A 60 -5.13 -4.24 1.12
N THR A 61 -4.89 -5.37 1.78
CA THR A 61 -5.55 -6.65 1.46
C THR A 61 -5.95 -7.40 2.72
N ASP A 62 -6.92 -8.32 2.62
CA ASP A 62 -7.27 -9.27 3.69
C ASP A 62 -6.29 -10.49 3.74
N TYR A 63 -5.06 -10.32 3.22
CA TYR A 63 -3.96 -11.27 3.30
C TYR A 63 -2.76 -10.62 4.02
N MET A 64 -1.78 -11.41 4.43
CA MET A 64 -0.50 -10.90 4.94
C MET A 64 0.15 -9.91 3.96
N LYS A 65 0.91 -8.95 4.49
CA LYS A 65 1.57 -7.88 3.73
C LYS A 65 2.33 -8.41 2.51
N LEU A 66 3.02 -9.55 2.65
CA LEU A 66 3.77 -10.19 1.57
C LEU A 66 2.95 -10.40 0.28
N TYR A 67 1.65 -10.64 0.41
CA TYR A 67 0.76 -10.88 -0.73
C TYR A 67 0.66 -9.66 -1.66
N ALA A 68 0.57 -8.45 -1.14
CA ALA A 68 0.60 -7.24 -1.96
C ALA A 68 2.03 -6.72 -2.18
N ASP A 69 2.94 -7.02 -1.24
CA ASP A 69 4.34 -6.61 -1.32
C ASP A 69 5.11 -7.30 -2.46
N GLN A 70 4.66 -8.48 -2.92
CA GLN A 70 5.32 -9.22 -3.98
C GLN A 70 5.54 -8.41 -5.28
N ILE A 71 4.74 -7.38 -5.55
CA ILE A 71 4.90 -6.54 -6.75
C ILE A 71 5.74 -5.28 -6.53
N ARG A 72 6.31 -5.07 -5.32
CA ARG A 72 7.02 -3.83 -4.93
C ARG A 72 8.05 -3.37 -5.96
N GLU A 73 8.84 -4.29 -6.50
CA GLU A 73 9.86 -4.04 -7.51
C GLU A 73 9.32 -3.42 -8.82
N PHE A 74 8.03 -3.63 -9.10
CA PHE A 74 7.36 -3.14 -10.31
C PHE A 74 6.49 -1.90 -10.05
N VAL A 75 6.33 -1.46 -8.80
CA VAL A 75 5.55 -0.26 -8.47
C VAL A 75 6.49 0.95 -8.49
N PRO A 76 6.22 1.97 -9.32
CA PRO A 76 7.03 3.18 -9.33
C PRO A 76 6.80 4.01 -8.06
N GLY A 77 7.88 4.57 -7.50
CA GLY A 77 7.81 5.47 -6.35
C GLY A 77 7.61 4.76 -5.00
N ASN A 78 7.06 5.48 -4.04
CA ASN A 78 6.83 4.97 -2.69
C ASN A 78 5.63 4.01 -2.68
N TYR A 79 5.79 2.88 -2.00
CA TYR A 79 4.78 1.82 -1.93
C TYR A 79 4.64 1.29 -0.50
N GLN A 80 3.51 1.61 0.13
CA GLN A 80 3.18 1.18 1.47
C GLN A 80 2.13 0.08 1.46
N VAL A 81 2.35 -0.98 2.24
CA VAL A 81 1.50 -2.18 2.22
C VAL A 81 0.91 -2.46 3.60
N LEU A 82 -0.41 -2.62 3.62
CA LEU A 82 -1.19 -3.06 4.77
C LEU A 82 -1.69 -4.49 4.50
N GLY A 83 -1.69 -5.30 5.55
CA GLY A 83 -2.06 -6.70 5.47
C GLY A 83 -2.32 -7.29 6.84
N THR A 84 -2.99 -8.44 6.84
CA THR A 84 -3.49 -9.11 8.04
C THR A 84 -2.49 -10.14 8.57
N ASP A 85 -1.25 -9.72 8.80
CA ASP A 85 -0.22 -10.56 9.42
C ASP A 85 -0.60 -10.88 10.87
N GLY A 86 -0.25 -12.08 11.35
CA GLY A 86 -0.57 -12.55 12.69
C GLY A 86 -1.65 -13.63 12.72
N PHE A 87 -1.97 -14.11 13.93
CA PHE A 87 -2.96 -15.19 14.10
C PHE A 87 -4.40 -14.67 14.04
N GLY A 88 -5.25 -15.45 13.38
CA GLY A 88 -6.69 -15.22 13.36
C GLY A 88 -7.30 -15.28 14.77
N ARG A 89 -8.33 -14.47 14.99
CA ARG A 89 -9.10 -14.43 16.24
C ARG A 89 -10.58 -14.26 15.94
N SER A 90 -11.42 -14.67 16.89
CA SER A 90 -12.87 -14.54 16.79
C SER A 90 -13.32 -13.15 17.21
N ASP A 91 -13.80 -12.35 16.26
CA ASP A 91 -14.50 -11.10 16.54
C ASP A 91 -15.32 -10.67 15.30
N SER A 92 -16.02 -9.54 15.39
CA SER A 92 -16.69 -8.90 14.26
C SER A 92 -15.69 -8.45 13.18
N ARG A 93 -16.14 -8.37 11.92
CA ARG A 93 -15.31 -7.89 10.80
C ARG A 93 -14.73 -6.50 11.03
N GLU A 94 -15.51 -5.60 11.64
CA GLU A 94 -15.05 -4.24 11.94
C GLU A 94 -13.87 -4.26 12.90
N LYS A 95 -14.01 -4.97 14.03
CA LYS A 95 -12.94 -5.09 15.03
C LYS A 95 -11.72 -5.83 14.50
N LEU A 96 -11.90 -6.88 13.68
CA LEU A 96 -10.78 -7.59 13.07
C LEU A 96 -10.00 -6.71 12.09
N ARG A 97 -10.68 -5.93 11.23
CA ARG A 97 -9.99 -5.02 10.30
C ARG A 97 -9.26 -3.89 11.00
N HIS A 98 -9.82 -3.41 12.12
CA HIS A 98 -9.13 -2.44 12.96
C HIS A 98 -7.92 -3.08 13.68
N PHE A 99 -8.10 -4.30 14.20
CA PHE A 99 -7.04 -5.05 14.85
C PHE A 99 -5.87 -5.33 13.90
N PHE A 100 -6.15 -5.81 12.68
CA PHE A 100 -5.13 -6.09 11.66
C PHE A 100 -4.66 -4.85 10.89
N GLU A 101 -5.16 -3.66 11.21
CA GLU A 101 -4.67 -2.41 10.65
C GLU A 101 -4.92 -2.27 9.13
N VAL A 102 -6.01 -2.85 8.64
CA VAL A 102 -6.42 -2.85 7.22
C VAL A 102 -7.73 -2.09 6.96
N ASP A 103 -8.28 -1.45 7.99
CA ASP A 103 -9.47 -0.61 7.84
C ASP A 103 -9.16 0.75 7.18
N ARG A 104 -10.22 1.51 6.88
CA ARG A 104 -10.10 2.83 6.25
C ARG A 104 -9.25 3.83 7.04
N LYS A 105 -9.17 3.71 8.37
CA LYS A 105 -8.40 4.63 9.23
C LYS A 105 -6.92 4.40 9.02
N PHE A 106 -6.51 3.13 8.97
CA PHE A 106 -5.11 2.76 8.73
C PHE A 106 -4.68 3.02 7.28
N ILE A 107 -5.56 2.87 6.29
CA ILE A 107 -5.28 3.28 4.91
C ILE A 107 -4.99 4.78 4.83
N VAL A 108 -5.79 5.61 5.51
CA VAL A 108 -5.56 7.06 5.56
C VAL A 108 -4.29 7.38 6.33
N LEU A 109 -4.05 6.73 7.47
CA LEU A 109 -2.83 6.90 8.26
C LEU A 109 -1.58 6.61 7.42
N ALA A 110 -1.55 5.47 6.71
CA ALA A 110 -0.46 5.10 5.81
C ALA A 110 -0.23 6.16 4.73
N ALA A 111 -1.29 6.64 4.08
CA ALA A 111 -1.17 7.70 3.07
C ALA A 111 -0.61 9.00 3.64
N LEU A 112 -1.07 9.42 4.83
CA LEU A 112 -0.56 10.63 5.48
C LEU A 112 0.90 10.48 5.92
N ALA A 113 1.31 9.28 6.38
CA ALA A 113 2.69 8.99 6.76
C ALA A 113 3.65 9.10 5.56
N GLU A 114 3.27 8.54 4.41
CA GLU A 114 4.06 8.65 3.18
C GLU A 114 4.12 10.10 2.68
N LEU A 115 3.02 10.85 2.72
CA LEU A 115 3.05 12.26 2.34
C LEU A 115 3.90 13.11 3.29
N ASN A 116 3.96 12.76 4.58
CA ASN A 116 4.87 13.40 5.52
C ASN A 116 6.34 13.05 5.23
N SER A 117 6.64 11.80 4.83
CA SER A 117 8.01 11.41 4.45
C SER A 117 8.49 12.14 3.19
N GLU A 118 7.56 12.50 2.30
CA GLU A 118 7.78 13.35 1.12
C GLU A 118 7.80 14.86 1.44
N GLY A 119 7.55 15.27 2.69
CA GLY A 119 7.54 16.67 3.12
C GLY A 119 6.30 17.47 2.68
N VAL A 120 5.22 16.78 2.28
CA VAL A 120 3.97 17.40 1.80
C VAL A 120 3.09 17.89 2.96
N LEU A 121 3.22 17.26 4.14
CA LEU A 121 2.45 17.64 5.33
C LEU A 121 3.26 17.45 6.61
N GLU A 122 2.81 18.11 7.68
CA GLU A 122 3.44 18.07 9.00
C GLU A 122 2.98 16.85 9.83
N ALA A 123 3.90 16.27 10.62
CA ALA A 123 3.60 15.15 11.52
C ALA A 123 2.45 15.45 12.51
N SER A 124 2.26 16.73 12.88
CA SER A 124 1.16 17.16 13.76
C SER A 124 -0.23 16.86 13.18
N VAL A 125 -0.38 16.86 11.85
CA VAL A 125 -1.62 16.51 11.16
C VAL A 125 -1.93 15.02 11.36
N ILE A 126 -0.90 14.17 11.32
CA ILE A 126 -1.02 12.72 11.55
C ILE A 126 -1.45 12.46 13.00
N SER A 127 -0.76 13.04 13.97
CA SER A 127 -1.09 12.86 15.39
C SER A 127 -2.52 13.31 15.72
N LYS A 128 -2.97 14.42 15.11
CA LYS A 128 -4.36 14.89 15.24
C LYS A 128 -5.34 13.87 14.67
N PHE A 129 -5.08 13.35 13.46
CA PHE A 129 -5.93 12.34 12.83
C PHE A 129 -6.02 11.06 13.67
N MET A 130 -4.89 10.54 14.17
CA MET A 130 -4.86 9.36 15.03
C MET A 130 -5.73 9.55 16.27
N LYS A 131 -5.61 10.70 16.94
CA LYS A 131 -6.42 11.03 18.12
C LYS A 131 -7.92 11.10 17.79
N GLU A 132 -8.30 11.78 16.71
CA GLU A 132 -9.69 11.91 16.28
C GLU A 132 -10.32 10.57 15.85
N GLN A 133 -9.51 9.66 15.30
CA GLN A 133 -9.96 8.34 14.86
C GLN A 133 -9.83 7.24 15.91
N GLY A 134 -9.26 7.55 17.09
CA GLY A 134 -9.02 6.58 18.16
C GLY A 134 -8.00 5.50 17.77
N ILE A 135 -6.97 5.86 17.01
CA ILE A 135 -5.84 4.98 16.71
C ILE A 135 -4.84 5.12 17.86
N ASP A 136 -4.63 4.04 18.60
CA ASP A 136 -3.67 3.98 19.69
C ASP A 136 -2.25 3.74 19.16
N PRO A 137 -1.28 4.65 19.38
CA PRO A 137 0.11 4.45 18.97
C PRO A 137 0.81 3.31 19.74
N GLU A 138 0.32 2.95 20.93
CA GLU A 138 0.84 1.86 21.76
C GLU A 138 0.09 0.54 21.51
N LYS A 139 -0.75 0.48 20.46
CA LYS A 139 -1.43 -0.74 20.05
C LYS A 139 -0.41 -1.83 19.77
N VAL A 140 -0.69 -3.02 20.31
CA VAL A 140 0.14 -4.21 20.10
C VAL A 140 0.14 -4.61 18.62
N ASP A 141 1.33 -4.94 18.12
CA ASP A 141 1.54 -5.47 16.77
C ASP A 141 0.76 -6.79 16.61
N PRO A 142 -0.13 -6.91 15.60
CA PRO A 142 -0.90 -8.12 15.33
C PRO A 142 -0.09 -9.42 15.27
N VAL A 143 1.21 -9.37 14.92
CA VAL A 143 2.06 -10.56 14.84
C VAL A 143 2.57 -11.08 16.19
N THR A 144 2.45 -10.29 17.26
CA THR A 144 2.99 -10.61 18.59
C THR A 144 1.98 -11.26 19.54
N VAL A 145 0.73 -11.42 19.11
CA VAL A 145 -0.41 -11.87 19.93
C VAL A 145 -1.18 -13.01 19.31
#